data_AF-A0A7X9GG24-F1
#
_entry.id   AF-A0A7X9GG24-F1
#
_cell.length_a   1.000
_cell.length_b   1.000
_cell.length_c   1.000
_cell.angle_alpha   90.00
_cell.angle_beta   90.00
_cell.angle_gamma   90.00
#
_symmetry.space_group_name_H-M   'P 1'
#
loop_
_entity.id
_entity.type
_entity.pdbx_description
1 polymer ?
#
loop_
_entity_poly.entity_id
_entity_poly.type
_entity_poly.pdbx_seq_one_letter_code
_entity_poly.pdbx_strand_id
1 'polypeptide(L)'
;MNKTKKLKQRRPLGTFLQESDGAISVLVVLVGFLFATILILIIGRNPSGMYKAILQVLTGYNVDRNRFYVRYIGEWLAQSMPLILCGLSMGFAARVGLFNIGAEGQYIVGITVAQLIALFFPQIPVVHWFL
;
A
#
# COMPACT_ATOMS: atom_id res chain seq x y z
N MET A 1 -20.93 32.48 38.79
CA MET A 1 -20.32 33.49 37.90
C MET A 1 -18.95 32.99 37.46
N ASN A 2 -18.65 33.08 36.16
CA ASN A 2 -17.35 32.86 35.51
C ASN A 2 -16.93 31.44 35.07
N LYS A 3 -17.53 30.94 33.98
CA LYS A 3 -16.88 30.05 33.00
C LYS A 3 -17.21 30.50 31.57
N THR A 4 -17.18 31.81 31.34
CA THR A 4 -17.27 32.38 30.00
C THR A 4 -15.98 32.09 29.25
N LYS A 5 -16.10 31.32 28.16
CA LYS A 5 -15.16 31.26 27.02
C LYS A 5 -13.83 30.54 27.30
N LYS A 6 -13.85 29.20 27.23
CA LYS A 6 -12.75 28.49 26.55
C LYS A 6 -12.77 28.96 25.10
N LEU A 7 -12.07 30.06 24.82
CA LEU A 7 -11.75 30.46 23.46
C LEU A 7 -11.09 29.26 22.78
N LYS A 8 -11.64 28.88 21.63
CA LYS A 8 -11.12 27.86 20.72
C LYS A 8 -9.70 28.26 20.31
N GLN A 9 -8.73 27.93 21.15
CA GLN A 9 -7.32 28.19 20.92
C GLN A 9 -6.94 27.47 19.63
N ARG A 10 -6.61 28.22 18.58
CA ARG A 10 -6.17 27.65 17.32
C ARG A 10 -4.87 26.91 17.61
N ARG A 11 -4.95 25.59 17.69
CA ARG A 11 -3.78 24.73 17.88
C ARG A 11 -2.84 24.93 16.68
N PRO A 12 -1.52 25.04 16.88
CA PRO A 12 -0.58 25.07 15.77
C PRO A 12 -0.70 23.77 14.96
N LEU A 13 -0.58 23.86 13.63
CA LEU A 13 -0.80 22.73 12.73
C LEU A 13 0.08 21.53 13.09
N GLY A 14 1.33 21.78 13.52
CA GLY A 14 2.28 20.75 13.94
C GLY A 14 1.80 19.91 15.13
N THR A 15 1.17 20.52 16.14
CA THR A 15 0.68 19.77 17.30
C THR A 15 -0.57 18.97 16.96
N PHE A 16 -1.43 19.49 16.07
CA PHE A 16 -2.59 18.74 15.58
C PHE A 16 -2.19 17.52 14.75
N LEU A 17 -1.15 17.64 13.92
CA LEU A 17 -0.61 16.53 13.14
C LEU A 17 0.00 15.45 14.04
N GLN A 18 0.70 15.84 15.11
CA GLN A 18 1.32 14.89 16.06
C GLN A 18 0.32 14.23 17.02
N GLU A 19 -0.80 14.91 17.33
CA GLU A 19 -1.85 14.37 18.21
C GLU A 19 -2.76 13.35 17.51
N SER A 20 -2.74 13.26 16.17
CA SER A 20 -3.67 12.44 15.40
C SER A 20 -2.96 11.35 14.60
N ASP A 21 -3.12 10.10 15.02
CA ASP A 21 -2.57 8.91 14.34
C ASP A 21 -2.99 8.83 12.84
N GLY A 22 -4.21 9.24 12.54
CA GLY A 22 -4.72 9.30 11.17
C GLY A 22 -4.03 10.38 10.33
N ALA A 23 -3.78 11.55 10.91
CA ALA A 23 -3.08 12.63 10.22
C ALA A 23 -1.61 12.26 9.95
N ILE A 24 -0.96 11.57 10.88
CA ILE A 24 0.38 11.00 10.70
C ILE A 24 0.38 10.00 9.54
N SER A 25 -0.59 9.09 9.50
CA SER A 25 -0.69 8.07 8.43
C SER A 25 -0.82 8.72 7.05
N VAL A 26 -1.69 9.73 6.90
CA VAL A 26 -1.85 10.47 5.64
C VAL A 26 -0.56 11.21 5.28
N LEU A 27 0.10 11.84 6.25
CA LEU A 27 1.36 12.54 6.03
C LEU A 27 2.46 11.59 5.51
N VAL A 28 2.60 10.40 6.10
CA VAL A 28 3.57 9.39 5.68
C VAL A 28 3.31 8.95 4.24
N VAL A 29 2.05 8.74 3.86
CA VAL A 29 1.68 8.40 2.47
C VAL A 29 2.10 9.52 1.51
N LEU A 30 1.79 10.79 1.83
CA LEU A 30 2.15 11.93 0.97
C LEU A 30 3.67 12.08 0.82
N VAL A 31 4.42 11.88 1.90
CA VAL A 31 5.90 11.89 1.87
C VAL A 31 6.42 10.75 0.99
N GLY A 32 5.84 9.56 1.08
CA GLY A 32 6.18 8.44 0.19
C GLY A 32 5.98 8.76 -1.29
N PHE A 33 4.85 9.38 -1.66
CA PHE A 33 4.60 9.86 -3.02
C PHE A 33 5.62 10.91 -3.46
N LEU A 34 6.02 11.82 -2.57
CA LEU A 34 7.05 12.81 -2.87
C LEU A 34 8.40 12.14 -3.15
N PHE A 35 8.83 11.20 -2.32
CA PHE A 35 10.07 10.45 -2.52
C PHE A 35 10.07 9.66 -3.83
N ALA A 36 8.98 8.95 -4.13
CA ALA A 36 8.84 8.22 -5.39
C ALA A 36 8.96 9.14 -6.61
N THR A 37 8.38 10.34 -6.52
CA THR A 37 8.43 11.34 -7.59
C THR A 37 9.83 11.88 -7.81
N ILE A 38 10.53 12.20 -6.73
CA ILE A 38 11.94 12.64 -6.78
C ILE A 38 12.80 11.55 -7.40
N LEU A 39 12.59 10.29 -7.03
CA LEU A 39 13.32 9.15 -7.58
C LEU A 39 13.12 9.01 -9.09
N ILE A 40 11.89 9.16 -9.59
CA ILE A 40 11.62 9.13 -11.04
C ILE A 40 12.28 10.30 -11.77
N LEU A 41 12.29 11.49 -11.16
CA LEU A 41 12.98 12.65 -11.72
C LEU A 41 14.50 12.41 -11.80
N ILE A 42 15.10 11.79 -10.78
CA ILE A 42 16.53 11.43 -10.78
C ILE A 42 16.87 10.43 -11.89
N ILE A 43 15.97 9.49 -12.19
CA ILE A 43 16.12 8.54 -13.31
C ILE A 43 15.99 9.24 -14.68
N GLY A 44 15.59 10.51 -14.73
CA GLY A 44 15.40 11.27 -15.96
C GLY A 44 14.10 10.91 -16.69
N ARG A 45 13.12 10.36 -15.98
CA ARG A 45 11.80 10.01 -16.52
C ARG A 45 10.74 11.00 -16.06
N ASN A 46 9.68 11.15 -16.85
CA ASN A 46 8.57 12.03 -16.52
C ASN A 46 7.64 11.40 -15.46
N PRO A 47 7.43 12.03 -14.30
CA PRO A 47 6.60 11.48 -13.22
C PRO A 47 5.11 11.46 -13.55
N SER A 48 4.66 12.24 -14.53
CA SER A 48 3.26 12.22 -14.99
C SER A 48 2.79 10.83 -15.41
N GLY A 49 3.68 10.03 -16.02
CA GLY A 49 3.38 8.64 -16.39
C GLY A 49 3.07 7.75 -15.19
N MET A 50 3.80 7.93 -14.08
CA MET A 50 3.58 7.18 -12.83
C MET A 50 2.19 7.49 -12.26
N TYR A 51 1.85 8.76 -12.11
CA TYR A 51 0.55 9.17 -11.57
C TYR A 51 -0.61 8.70 -12.45
N LYS A 52 -0.44 8.78 -13.78
CA LYS A 52 -1.42 8.25 -14.74
C LYS A 52 -1.60 6.75 -14.56
N ALA A 53 -0.51 5.98 -14.45
CA ALA A 53 -0.58 4.54 -14.23
C ALA A 53 -1.30 4.21 -12.92
N ILE A 54 -1.00 4.93 -11.83
CA ILE A 54 -1.68 4.74 -10.53
C ILE A 54 -3.19 4.96 -10.66
N LEU A 55 -3.63 6.04 -11.31
CA LEU A 55 -5.05 6.32 -11.51
C LEU A 55 -5.73 5.27 -12.40
N GLN A 56 -5.06 4.82 -13.47
CA GLN A 56 -5.60 3.77 -14.34
C GLN A 56 -5.76 2.44 -13.61
N VAL A 57 -4.78 2.08 -12.77
CA VAL A 57 -4.81 0.85 -11.96
C VAL A 57 -5.91 0.90 -10.90
N LEU A 58 -6.03 2.03 -10.19
CA LEU A 58 -7.06 2.22 -9.16
C LEU A 58 -8.48 2.27 -9.72
N THR A 59 -8.70 2.95 -10.85
CA THR A 59 -10.04 3.12 -11.43
C THR A 59 -10.42 1.98 -12.37
N GLY A 60 -9.46 1.15 -12.80
CA GLY A 60 -9.65 0.17 -13.87
C GLY A 60 -9.80 0.79 -15.26
N TYR A 61 -9.83 2.11 -15.39
CA TYR A 61 -10.06 2.81 -16.65
C TYR A 61 -8.75 3.21 -17.31
N ASN A 62 -8.47 2.66 -18.49
CA ASN A 62 -7.30 3.05 -19.26
C ASN A 62 -7.59 4.33 -20.06
N VAL A 63 -6.93 5.42 -19.67
CA VAL A 63 -7.06 6.75 -20.31
C VAL A 63 -6.50 6.78 -21.73
N ASP A 64 -5.52 5.94 -22.07
CA ASP A 64 -4.91 5.90 -23.41
C ASP A 64 -5.80 5.20 -24.44
N ARG A 65 -6.50 4.15 -24.02
CA ARG A 65 -7.34 3.31 -24.89
C ARG A 65 -8.83 3.55 -24.69
N ASN A 66 -9.19 4.47 -23.79
CA ASN A 66 -10.57 4.85 -23.46
C ASN A 66 -11.47 3.64 -23.11
N ARG A 67 -10.90 2.64 -22.43
CA ARG A 67 -11.52 1.33 -22.16
C ARG A 67 -11.31 0.92 -20.72
N PHE A 68 -12.32 0.27 -20.14
CA PHE A 68 -12.24 -0.32 -18.81
C PHE A 68 -11.63 -1.72 -18.87
N TYR A 69 -10.66 -1.99 -17.99
CA TYR A 69 -9.97 -3.27 -17.86
C TYR A 69 -10.11 -3.77 -16.43
N VAL A 70 -10.90 -4.83 -16.24
CA VAL A 70 -11.05 -5.52 -14.94
C VAL A 70 -9.70 -5.98 -14.39
N ARG A 71 -8.79 -6.37 -15.28
CA ARG A 71 -7.43 -6.81 -14.93
C ARG A 71 -6.66 -5.79 -14.09
N TYR A 72 -6.86 -4.50 -14.30
CA TYR A 72 -6.16 -3.45 -13.54
C TYR A 72 -6.55 -3.43 -12.08
N ILE A 73 -7.84 -3.59 -11.79
CA ILE A 73 -8.34 -3.71 -10.41
C ILE A 73 -7.86 -5.03 -9.81
N GLY A 74 -7.86 -6.11 -10.60
CA GLY A 74 -7.32 -7.41 -10.17
C GLY A 74 -5.84 -7.36 -9.82
N GLU A 75 -5.01 -6.70 -10.64
CA GLU A 75 -3.58 -6.48 -10.38
C GLU A 75 -3.37 -5.62 -9.14
N TRP A 76 -4.14 -4.54 -8.98
CA TRP A 76 -4.08 -3.71 -7.77
C TRP A 76 -4.36 -4.51 -6.50
N LEU A 77 -5.43 -5.33 -6.51
CA LEU A 77 -5.77 -6.19 -5.38
C LEU A 77 -4.70 -7.25 -5.15
N ALA A 78 -4.23 -7.93 -6.19
CA ALA A 78 -3.20 -8.97 -6.07
C ALA A 78 -1.90 -8.43 -5.46
N GLN A 79 -1.49 -7.21 -5.82
CA GLN A 79 -0.26 -6.59 -5.33
C GLN A 79 -0.40 -5.97 -3.94
N SER A 80 -1.56 -5.37 -3.61
CA SER A 80 -1.77 -4.70 -2.32
C SER A 80 -2.21 -5.64 -1.21
N MET A 81 -2.91 -6.73 -1.52
CA MET A 81 -3.47 -7.64 -0.54
C MET A 81 -2.41 -8.21 0.43
N PRO A 82 -1.22 -8.66 0.00
CA PRO A 82 -0.21 -9.16 0.92
C PRO A 82 0.26 -8.09 1.94
N LEU A 83 0.46 -6.85 1.48
CA LEU A 83 0.88 -5.74 2.33
C LEU A 83 -0.19 -5.39 3.37
N ILE A 84 -1.46 -5.38 2.94
CA ILE A 84 -2.60 -5.13 3.83
C ILE A 84 -2.72 -6.24 4.88
N LEU A 85 -2.61 -7.51 4.47
CA LEU A 85 -2.71 -8.66 5.39
C LEU A 85 -1.53 -8.72 6.37
N CYS A 86 -0.31 -8.39 5.92
CA CYS A 86 0.85 -8.27 6.81
C CYS A 86 0.64 -7.14 7.84
N GLY A 87 0.20 -5.97 7.40
CA GLY A 87 -0.11 -4.84 8.28
C GLY A 87 -1.23 -5.17 9.28
N LEU A 88 -2.28 -5.87 8.83
CA LEU A 88 -3.37 -6.33 9.69
C LEU A 88 -2.87 -7.34 10.75
N SER A 89 -2.02 -8.29 10.36
CA SER A 89 -1.40 -9.26 11.26
C SER A 89 -0.55 -8.57 12.34
N MET A 90 0.19 -7.53 11.96
CA MET A 90 0.96 -6.69 12.90
C MET A 90 0.06 -5.92 13.86
N GLY A 91 -0.98 -5.27 13.33
CA GLY A 91 -1.96 -4.55 14.15
C GLY A 91 -2.68 -5.46 15.14
N PHE A 92 -3.03 -6.67 14.73
CA PHE A 92 -3.65 -7.67 15.59
C PHE A 92 -2.71 -8.13 16.71
N ALA A 93 -1.46 -8.46 16.39
CA ALA A 93 -0.46 -8.86 17.39
C ALA A 93 -0.23 -7.77 18.44
N ALA A 94 -0.12 -6.51 18.00
CA ALA A 94 0.05 -5.36 18.88
C ALA A 94 -1.12 -5.19 19.88
N ARG A 95 -2.35 -5.54 19.48
CA ARG A 95 -3.54 -5.46 20.37
C ARG A 95 -3.53 -6.49 21.48
N VAL A 96 -2.91 -7.64 21.29
CA VAL A 96 -2.79 -8.71 22.30
C VAL A 96 -1.45 -8.66 23.07
N GLY A 97 -0.64 -7.62 22.86
CA GLY A 97 0.66 -7.46 23.51
C GLY A 97 1.75 -8.39 22.98
N LEU A 98 1.54 -8.99 21.80
CA LEU A 98 2.51 -9.86 21.16
C LEU A 98 3.29 -9.09 20.10
N PHE A 99 4.57 -9.42 19.98
CA PHE A 99 5.42 -8.93 18.90
C PHE A 99 5.35 -9.92 17.73
N ASN A 100 5.12 -9.42 16.52
CA ASN A 100 5.05 -10.23 15.31
C ASN A 100 6.15 -9.79 14.34
N ILE A 101 7.04 -10.69 13.95
CA ILE A 101 8.00 -10.48 12.84
C ILE A 101 7.72 -11.47 11.72
N GLY A 102 7.00 -12.55 12.03
CA GLY A 102 6.84 -13.69 11.15
C GLY A 102 5.95 -13.42 9.94
N ALA A 103 5.01 -12.47 10.01
CA ALA A 103 4.04 -12.25 8.92
C ALA A 103 4.71 -11.94 7.57
N GLU A 104 5.63 -10.98 7.55
CA GLU A 104 6.36 -10.62 6.32
C GLU A 104 7.29 -11.77 5.88
N GLY A 105 8.00 -12.39 6.83
CA GLY A 105 8.88 -13.52 6.54
C GLY A 105 8.15 -14.73 5.96
N GLN A 106 6.97 -15.06 6.49
CA GLN A 106 6.11 -16.15 5.99
C GLN A 106 5.62 -15.85 4.58
N TYR A 107 5.25 -14.59 4.30
CA TYR A 107 4.89 -14.18 2.95
C TYR A 107 6.07 -14.36 1.98
N ILE A 108 7.26 -13.84 2.33
CA ILE A 108 8.47 -13.96 1.49
C ILE A 108 8.85 -15.42 1.25
N VAL A 109 8.84 -16.27 2.28
CA VAL A 109 9.14 -17.69 2.14
C VAL A 109 8.10 -18.37 1.25
N GLY A 110 6.81 -18.06 1.44
CA GLY A 110 5.72 -18.61 0.63
C GLY A 110 5.87 -18.31 -0.86
N ILE A 111 6.10 -17.03 -1.22
CA ILE A 111 6.31 -16.65 -2.62
C ILE A 111 7.60 -17.24 -3.19
N THR A 112 8.66 -17.35 -2.38
CA THR A 112 9.94 -17.93 -2.82
C THR A 112 9.77 -19.41 -3.14
N VAL A 113 9.13 -20.17 -2.25
CA VAL A 113 8.86 -21.60 -2.46
C VAL A 113 7.94 -21.80 -3.67
N ALA A 114 6.90 -20.99 -3.82
CA ALA A 114 6.02 -21.04 -4.98
C ALA A 114 6.79 -20.79 -6.29
N GLN A 115 7.68 -19.79 -6.31
CA GLN A 115 8.52 -19.48 -7.47
C GLN A 115 9.51 -20.61 -7.78
N LEU A 116 10.12 -21.22 -6.76
CA LEU A 116 11.01 -22.37 -6.92
C LEU A 116 10.29 -23.56 -7.55
N ILE A 117 9.08 -23.88 -7.07
CA ILE A 117 8.27 -24.95 -7.65
C ILE A 117 7.91 -24.62 -9.11
N ALA A 118 7.47 -23.39 -9.38
CA ALA A 118 7.10 -22.96 -10.73
C ALA A 118 8.24 -23.04 -11.75
N LEU A 119 9.50 -22.83 -11.30
CA LEU A 119 10.66 -22.83 -12.19
C LEU A 119 11.34 -24.20 -12.33
N PHE A 120 11.39 -25.00 -11.27
CA PHE A 120 12.19 -26.24 -11.24
C PHE A 120 11.37 -27.52 -11.37
N PHE A 121 10.07 -27.51 -11.07
CA PHE A 121 9.25 -28.73 -11.16
C PHE A 121 8.62 -28.88 -12.56
N PRO A 122 8.38 -30.13 -13.00
CA PRO A 122 7.68 -30.38 -14.25
C PRO A 122 6.27 -29.81 -14.20
N GLN A 123 5.88 -29.13 -15.27
CA GLN A 123 4.53 -28.57 -15.40
C GLN A 123 3.49 -29.69 -15.46
N ILE A 124 2.59 -29.70 -14.49
CA ILE A 124 1.49 -30.67 -14.46
C ILE A 124 0.32 -30.07 -15.28
N PRO A 125 -0.16 -30.73 -16.35
CA PRO A 125 -1.11 -30.15 -17.32
C PRO A 125 -2.47 -29.70 -16.76
N VAL A 126 -2.77 -30.00 -15.49
CA VAL A 126 -4.05 -29.64 -14.84
C VAL A 126 -3.85 -28.77 -13.61
N VAL A 127 -2.76 -28.98 -12.86
CA VAL A 127 -2.55 -28.33 -11.57
C VAL A 127 -2.24 -26.83 -11.73
N HIS A 128 -1.63 -26.42 -12.85
CA HIS A 128 -1.32 -25.02 -13.13
C HIS A 128 -2.55 -24.12 -13.35
N TRP A 129 -3.74 -24.69 -13.53
CA TRP A 129 -5.00 -23.93 -13.58
C TRP A 129 -5.57 -23.67 -12.18
N PHE A 130 -5.13 -24.43 -11.18
CA PHE A 130 -5.61 -24.36 -9.79
C PHE A 130 -4.60 -23.72 -8.82
N LEU A 131 -3.31 -23.69 -9.19
CA LEU A 131 -2.22 -22.96 -8.52
C LEU A 131 -2.08 -21.54 -9.11
#